data_AF-A0A7L0FKF0-F1
#
_entry.id   AF-A0A7L0FKF0-F1
#
_cell.length_a   1.000
_cell.length_b   1.000
_cell.length_c   1.000
_cell.angle_alpha   90.00
_cell.angle_beta   90.00
_cell.angle_gamma   90.00
#
_symmetry.space_group_name_H-M   'P 1'
#
loop_
_entity.id
_entity.type
_entity.pdbx_description
1 polymer ?
#
loop_
_entity_poly.entity_id
_entity_poly.type
_entity_poly.pdbx_seq_one_letter_code
_entity_poly.pdbx_strand_id
1 'polypeptide(L)'
;QPIQMENPYKEPPKKCVLCGINVDYKNVQLLSQFVSPYTGCIYGRHITGLCNKKQKEVTKAIKRAHVLGKCDYVFEFGQSSLLSYLKTPLSYLFTGFMPVMFKNPSFLTDPKICNVKY
;
A
#
# COMPACT_ATOMS: atom_id res chain seq x y z
N GLN A 1 -41.41 20.71 31.34
CA GLN A 1 -40.58 21.11 30.17
C GLN A 1 -39.62 19.96 29.88
N PRO A 2 -39.36 19.60 28.61
CA PRO A 2 -38.39 18.56 28.30
C PRO A 2 -36.98 19.02 28.70
N ILE A 3 -36.24 18.14 29.36
CA ILE A 3 -34.88 18.39 29.83
C ILE A 3 -33.96 18.29 28.60
N GLN A 4 -33.21 19.34 28.30
CA GLN A 4 -32.18 19.27 27.26
C GLN A 4 -31.02 18.43 27.81
N MET A 5 -30.92 17.19 27.34
CA MET A 5 -29.81 16.29 27.64
C MET A 5 -29.25 15.70 26.36
N GLU A 6 -27.95 15.43 26.34
CA GLU A 6 -27.30 14.72 25.23
C GLU A 6 -27.82 13.28 25.17
N ASN A 7 -27.99 12.74 23.95
CA ASN A 7 -28.59 11.43 23.74
C ASN A 7 -27.79 10.31 24.47
N PRO A 8 -28.33 9.69 25.53
CA PRO A 8 -27.63 8.67 26.31
C PRO A 8 -27.40 7.37 25.54
N TYR A 9 -28.17 7.12 24.47
CA TYR A 9 -28.09 5.91 23.64
C TYR A 9 -27.21 6.11 22.40
N LYS A 10 -26.43 7.19 22.34
CA LYS A 10 -25.55 7.46 21.21
C LYS A 10 -24.40 6.44 21.20
N GLU A 11 -24.41 5.57 20.19
CA GLU A 11 -23.34 4.61 19.97
C GLU A 11 -21.99 5.32 19.74
N PRO A 12 -20.88 4.74 20.22
CA PRO A 12 -19.57 5.30 20.00
C PRO A 12 -19.24 5.31 18.50
N PRO A 13 -18.49 6.32 18.02
CA PRO A 13 -18.13 6.40 16.61
C PRO A 13 -17.29 5.19 16.19
N LYS A 14 -17.61 4.61 15.04
CA LYS A 14 -16.89 3.48 14.46
C LYS A 14 -15.42 3.86 14.23
N LYS A 15 -14.50 3.04 14.73
CA LYS A 15 -13.05 3.21 14.59
C LYS A 15 -12.52 2.31 13.47
N CYS A 16 -11.46 2.76 12.82
CA CYS A 16 -10.72 1.98 11.84
C CYS A 16 -9.79 0.96 12.51
N VAL A 17 -9.34 -0.05 11.76
CA VAL A 17 -8.43 -1.09 12.27
C VAL A 17 -7.10 -0.51 12.78
N LEU A 18 -6.60 0.56 12.14
CA LEU A 18 -5.36 1.24 12.53
C LEU A 18 -5.56 2.44 13.48
N CYS A 19 -6.76 2.63 14.01
CA CYS A 19 -7.06 3.77 14.87
C CYS A 19 -6.48 3.53 16.27
N GLY A 20 -5.43 4.27 16.62
CA GLY A 20 -4.67 4.10 17.87
C GLY A 20 -3.33 3.37 17.71
N ILE A 21 -3.03 2.87 16.51
CA ILE A 21 -1.75 2.22 16.19
C ILE A 21 -0.85 3.22 15.43
N ASN A 22 0.43 3.30 15.80
CA ASN A 22 1.40 4.09 15.06
C ASN A 22 1.87 3.33 13.81
N VAL A 23 1.89 4.00 12.65
CA VAL A 23 2.26 3.40 11.37
C VAL A 23 3.65 3.89 10.98
N ASP A 24 4.63 3.00 11.05
CA ASP A 24 6.03 3.31 10.70
C ASP A 24 6.43 2.70 9.36
N TYR A 25 7.26 3.41 8.60
CA TYR A 25 7.84 2.95 7.34
C TYR A 25 8.80 1.75 7.51
N LYS A 26 9.23 1.48 8.74
CA LYS A 26 10.12 0.36 9.09
C LYS A 26 9.36 -0.98 9.07
N ASN A 27 8.05 -0.96 9.31
CA ASN A 27 7.24 -2.17 9.37
C ASN A 27 6.75 -2.54 7.96
N VAL A 28 7.60 -3.24 7.22
CA VAL A 28 7.31 -3.66 5.85
C VAL A 28 6.13 -4.64 5.80
N GLN A 29 5.98 -5.53 6.79
CA GLN A 29 4.88 -6.50 6.89
C GLN A 29 3.51 -5.81 6.88
N LEU A 30 3.34 -4.80 7.74
CA LEU A 30 2.09 -4.05 7.84
C LEU A 30 1.77 -3.31 6.54
N LEU A 31 2.77 -2.66 5.94
CA LEU A 31 2.59 -1.87 4.73
C LEU A 31 2.29 -2.75 3.51
N SER A 32 2.89 -3.94 3.46
CA SER A 32 2.65 -4.96 2.44
C SER A 32 1.16 -5.28 2.32
N GLN A 33 0.41 -5.33 3.42
CA GLN A 33 -1.00 -5.71 3.44
C GLN A 33 -1.92 -4.68 2.74
N PHE A 34 -1.45 -3.44 2.59
CA PHE A 34 -2.19 -2.37 1.89
C PHE A 34 -1.83 -2.26 0.41
N VAL A 35 -1.05 -3.20 -0.11
CA VAL A 35 -0.54 -3.20 -1.47
C VAL A 35 -0.96 -4.47 -2.20
N SER A 36 -1.32 -4.31 -3.48
CA SER A 36 -1.66 -5.42 -4.36
C SER A 36 -0.45 -6.34 -4.63
N PRO A 37 -0.59 -7.67 -4.49
CA PRO A 37 0.50 -8.61 -4.69
C PRO A 37 0.97 -8.71 -6.16
N TYR A 38 0.11 -8.35 -7.12
CA TYR A 38 0.39 -8.49 -8.57
C TYR A 38 0.76 -7.16 -9.24
N THR A 39 0.11 -6.07 -8.82
CA THR A 39 0.25 -4.75 -9.45
C THR A 39 1.00 -3.76 -8.59
N GLY A 40 1.26 -4.08 -7.31
CA GLY A 40 1.93 -3.14 -6.40
C GLY A 40 1.17 -1.84 -6.13
N CYS A 41 -0.06 -1.73 -6.61
CA CYS A 41 -0.89 -0.57 -6.37
C CYS A 41 -1.33 -0.56 -4.89
N ILE A 42 -1.31 0.63 -4.29
CA ILE A 42 -1.85 0.85 -2.94
C ILE A 42 -3.38 0.79 -3.02
N TYR A 43 -3.99 -0.03 -2.17
CA TYR A 43 -5.44 -0.15 -2.12
C TYR A 43 -6.12 1.17 -1.69
N GLY A 44 -7.24 1.47 -2.32
CA GLY A 44 -8.07 2.63 -2.00
C GLY A 44 -8.86 2.46 -0.70
N ARG A 45 -9.40 3.57 -0.18
CA ARG A 45 -10.15 3.61 1.09
C ARG A 45 -11.36 2.67 1.12
N HIS A 46 -12.02 2.46 -0.02
CA HIS A 46 -13.18 1.57 -0.14
C HIS A 46 -12.83 0.10 0.11
N ILE A 47 -11.55 -0.28 -0.07
CA ILE A 47 -11.03 -1.62 0.19
C ILE A 47 -10.43 -1.70 1.60
N THR A 48 -9.57 -0.74 1.96
CA THR A 48 -8.83 -0.77 3.23
C THR A 48 -9.70 -0.46 4.45
N GLY A 49 -10.82 0.25 4.27
CA GLY A 49 -11.72 0.64 5.35
C GLY A 49 -11.09 1.62 6.37
N LEU A 50 -9.98 2.28 6.01
CA LEU A 50 -9.26 3.17 6.92
C LEU A 50 -9.87 4.57 6.99
N CYS A 51 -9.60 5.27 8.09
CA CYS A 51 -9.85 6.71 8.20
C CYS A 51 -8.92 7.50 7.25
N ASN A 52 -9.36 8.67 6.80
CA ASN A 52 -8.57 9.54 5.90
C ASN A 52 -7.18 9.90 6.47
N LYS A 53 -7.09 10.09 7.80
CA LYS A 53 -5.82 10.39 8.48
C LYS A 53 -4.84 9.22 8.34
N LYS A 54 -5.30 8.01 8.70
CA LYS A 54 -4.49 6.78 8.64
C LYS A 54 -4.16 6.36 7.21
N GLN A 55 -5.08 6.51 6.26
CA GLN A 55 -4.79 6.25 4.85
C GLN A 55 -3.63 7.14 4.34
N LYS A 56 -3.63 8.44 4.68
CA LYS A 56 -2.53 9.35 4.33
C LYS A 56 -1.21 8.96 4.99
N GLU A 57 -1.24 8.54 6.25
CA GLU A 57 -0.05 8.04 6.96
C GLU A 57 0.52 6.79 6.28
N VAL A 58 -0.32 5.80 5.97
CA VAL A 58 0.08 4.57 5.26
C VAL A 58 0.66 4.90 3.88
N THR A 59 0.00 5.73 3.08
CA THR A 59 0.53 6.13 1.76
C THR A 59 1.88 6.85 1.88
N LYS A 60 2.06 7.73 2.88
CA LYS A 60 3.35 8.39 3.12
C LYS A 60 4.42 7.39 3.57
N ALA A 61 4.09 6.44 4.44
CA ALA A 61 5.00 5.42 4.92
C ALA A 61 5.47 4.51 3.77
N ILE A 62 4.56 4.06 2.91
CA ILE A 62 4.86 3.26 1.71
C ILE A 62 5.79 4.06 0.78
N LYS A 63 5.42 5.30 0.42
CA LYS A 63 6.26 6.16 -0.44
C LYS A 63 7.65 6.41 0.14
N ARG A 64 7.77 6.63 1.45
CA ARG A 64 9.07 6.80 2.13
C ARG A 64 9.89 5.51 2.09
N ALA A 65 9.26 4.37 2.30
CA ALA A 65 9.94 3.09 2.27
C ALA A 65 10.46 2.73 0.86
N HIS A 66 9.79 3.20 -0.20
CA HIS A 66 10.29 3.11 -1.58
C HIS A 66 11.55 3.94 -1.80
N VAL A 67 11.52 5.23 -1.43
CA VAL A 67 12.68 6.12 -1.62
C VAL A 67 13.90 5.64 -0.85
N LEU A 68 13.70 4.99 0.30
CA LEU A 68 14.77 4.48 1.15
C LEU A 68 15.28 3.08 0.76
N GLY A 69 14.70 2.43 -0.27
CA GLY A 69 15.09 1.07 -0.68
C GLY A 69 14.86 0.02 0.41
N LYS A 70 13.88 0.24 1.30
CA LYS A 70 13.58 -0.66 2.43
C LYS A 70 12.39 -1.58 2.16
N CYS A 71 11.60 -1.21 1.17
CA CYS A 71 10.57 -2.05 0.57
C CYS A 71 11.04 -2.45 -0.83
N ASP A 72 11.91 -3.46 -0.94
CA ASP A 72 12.38 -4.03 -2.22
C ASP A 72 11.24 -4.60 -3.09
N TYR A 73 9.99 -4.59 -2.62
CA TYR A 73 8.89 -5.39 -3.16
C TYR A 73 7.73 -4.61 -3.79
N VAL A 74 7.88 -3.32 -4.10
CA VAL A 74 6.82 -2.65 -4.88
C VAL A 74 7.37 -1.56 -5.79
N PHE A 75 7.61 -1.94 -7.05
CA PHE A 75 7.71 -1.05 -8.23
C PHE A 75 8.70 0.12 -8.19
N GLU A 76 9.69 0.03 -9.09
CA GLU A 76 10.23 1.17 -9.83
C GLU A 76 9.06 1.95 -10.48
N PHE A 77 8.68 3.08 -9.89
CA PHE A 77 7.97 4.11 -10.65
C PHE A 77 8.96 4.64 -11.65
N GLY A 78 8.71 4.42 -12.95
CA GLY A 78 9.54 4.94 -14.02
C GLY A 78 9.93 6.40 -13.77
N GLN A 79 11.19 6.61 -13.39
CA GLN A 79 11.84 7.84 -13.75
C GLN A 79 12.34 7.63 -15.17
N SER A 80 11.65 8.30 -16.09
CA SER A 80 12.25 8.77 -17.32
C SER A 80 13.51 9.58 -16.98
N SER A 81 14.64 8.89 -16.79
CA SER A 81 15.97 9.46 -16.90
C SER A 81 16.70 8.63 -17.95
N LEU A 82 16.57 9.10 -19.19
CA LEU A 82 17.44 8.76 -20.31
C LEU A 82 18.90 8.97 -19.93
N LEU A 83 19.77 8.18 -20.58
CA LEU A 83 21.23 8.07 -20.44
C LEU A 83 21.65 7.33 -19.16
N SER A 84 22.31 6.18 -19.22
CA SER A 84 23.33 5.77 -20.18
C SER A 84 23.54 4.26 -20.02
N TYR A 85 23.44 3.47 -21.09
CA TYR A 85 24.24 2.25 -21.34
C TYR A 85 23.67 1.56 -22.59
N LEU A 86 23.74 2.25 -23.72
CA LEU A 86 23.75 1.59 -25.03
C LEU A 86 25.22 1.33 -25.38
N LYS A 87 25.63 0.06 -25.44
CA LYS A 87 26.50 -0.47 -26.49
C LYS A 87 26.68 -1.99 -26.40
N THR A 88 25.74 -2.71 -26.99
CA THR A 88 26.05 -3.87 -27.85
C THR A 88 24.92 -4.00 -28.88
N PRO A 89 25.23 -3.99 -30.19
CA PRO A 89 24.23 -4.15 -31.24
C PRO A 89 24.19 -5.61 -31.67
N LEU A 90 23.06 -6.30 -31.48
CA LEU A 90 22.47 -7.13 -32.52
C LEU A 90 21.12 -7.71 -32.08
N SER A 91 20.08 -7.26 -32.80
CA SER A 91 18.95 -8.04 -33.32
C SER A 91 18.00 -8.82 -32.38
N TYR A 92 16.71 -8.60 -32.66
CA TYR A 92 15.51 -9.39 -32.33
C TYR A 92 14.53 -8.77 -31.31
N LEU A 93 13.78 -7.80 -31.83
CA LEU A 93 12.32 -7.68 -31.81
C LEU A 93 11.57 -8.91 -31.24
N PHE A 94 10.94 -8.76 -30.06
CA PHE A 94 9.52 -9.02 -29.77
C PHE A 94 9.27 -9.00 -28.25
N THR A 95 8.79 -7.84 -27.80
CA THR A 95 7.80 -7.61 -26.73
C THR A 95 7.34 -8.81 -25.90
N GLY A 96 7.52 -8.75 -24.57
CA GLY A 96 6.73 -9.61 -23.68
C GLY A 96 7.18 -9.76 -22.23
N PHE A 97 8.37 -9.32 -21.84
CA PHE A 97 8.78 -9.44 -20.44
C PHE A 97 8.29 -8.23 -19.63
N MET A 98 7.01 -8.24 -19.26
CA MET A 98 6.61 -7.49 -18.07
C MET A 98 7.26 -8.23 -16.88
N PRO A 99 8.21 -7.64 -16.15
CA PRO A 99 8.61 -8.26 -14.90
C PRO A 99 7.37 -8.23 -14.00
N VAL A 100 6.75 -9.40 -13.80
CA VAL A 100 5.67 -9.56 -12.84
C VAL A 100 6.28 -9.18 -11.50
N MET A 101 5.86 -8.04 -10.97
CA MET A 101 6.31 -7.55 -9.67
C MET A 101 5.69 -8.43 -8.60
N PHE A 102 6.35 -9.56 -8.34
CA PHE A 102 5.90 -10.53 -7.38
C PHE A 102 6.32 -10.06 -6.00
N LYS A 103 5.32 -9.69 -5.20
CA LYS A 103 5.51 -9.47 -3.78
C LYS A 103 6.18 -10.70 -3.15
N ASN A 104 7.14 -10.50 -2.23
CA ASN A 104 7.89 -11.60 -1.62
C ASN A 104 6.93 -12.70 -1.11
N PRO A 105 7.15 -13.98 -1.43
CA PRO A 105 6.31 -15.08 -0.96
C PRO A 105 6.12 -15.10 0.56
N SER A 106 7.09 -14.61 1.35
CA SER A 106 6.98 -14.48 2.80
C SER A 106 5.86 -13.56 3.28
N PHE A 107 5.40 -12.61 2.45
CA PHE A 107 4.30 -11.70 2.79
C PHE A 107 2.96 -12.08 2.14
N LEU A 108 2.94 -13.17 1.35
CA LEU A 108 1.71 -13.70 0.76
C LEU A 108 0.93 -14.56 1.78
N THR A 109 1.62 -15.12 2.76
CA THR A 109 1.05 -15.97 3.82
C THR A 109 0.41 -15.18 4.96
N ASP A 110 0.53 -13.85 4.96
CA ASP A 110 -0.01 -13.00 6.01
C ASP A 110 -1.55 -12.94 5.97
N PRO A 111 -2.23 -12.86 7.14
CA PRO A 111 -3.68 -12.69 7.17
C PRO A 111 -4.08 -11.39 6.46
N LYS A 112 -4.97 -11.52 5.46
CA LYS A 112 -5.39 -10.38 4.63
C LYS A 112 -6.39 -9.51 5.42
N ILE A 113 -5.96 -8.30 5.78
CA ILE A 113 -6.84 -7.28 6.39
C ILE A 113 -7.83 -6.71 5.37
N CYS A 114 -7.40 -6.59 4.11
CA CYS A 114 -8.21 -6.04 3.04
C CYS A 114 -9.08 -7.17 2.43
N ASN A 115 -10.41 -7.01 2.50
CA ASN A 115 -11.39 -7.91 1.86
C ASN A 115 -11.42 -7.70 0.35
N VAL A 116 -10.33 -8.03 -0.33
CA VAL A 116 -10.25 -8.00 -1.80
C VAL A 116 -10.89 -9.28 -2.33
N LYS A 117 -12.04 -9.16 -2.99
CA LYS A 117 -12.57 -10.20 -3.88
C LYS A 117 -11.95 -9.96 -5.25
N TYR A 118 -11.21 -10.95 -5.76
CA TYR A 118 -10.67 -10.93 -7.12
C TYR A 118 -11.73 -11.40 -8.11
#